data_AF-A0A161XY14-F1
#
_entry.id   AF-A0A161XY14-F1
#
_cell.length_a   1.000
_cell.length_b   1.000
_cell.length_c   1.000
_cell.angle_alpha   90.00
_cell.angle_beta   90.00
_cell.angle_gamma   90.00
#
_symmetry.space_group_name_H-M   'P 1'
#
loop_
_entity.id
_entity.type
_entity.pdbx_description
1 polymer ?
#
loop_
_entity_poly.entity_id
_entity_poly.type
_entity_poly.pdbx_seq_one_letter_code
_entity_poly.pdbx_strand_id
1 'polypeptide(L)'
;MEPNLLNNTPRLVQAVYMVSQHGLSISDIAETYQISKQALYRAVRAHNTSHAQQLNKLHKQREKLLQQLACLEANIEQLKKGC
;
A
#
# COMPACT_ATOMS: atom_id res chain seq x y z
N MET A 1 7.79 -22.74 -6.83
CA MET A 1 6.44 -23.00 -6.27
C MET A 1 6.03 -21.76 -5.49
N GLU A 2 5.22 -20.92 -6.11
CA GLU A 2 4.67 -19.69 -5.52
C GLU A 2 3.53 -20.06 -4.55
N PRO A 3 3.48 -19.56 -3.31
CA PRO A 3 2.42 -19.93 -2.38
C PRO A 3 1.14 -19.14 -2.67
N ASN A 4 0.13 -19.90 -3.12
CA ASN A 4 -1.32 -19.71 -2.95
C ASN A 4 -1.82 -18.28 -2.76
N LEU A 5 -2.38 -17.74 -3.85
CA LEU A 5 -3.42 -16.72 -3.85
C LEU A 5 -4.46 -17.06 -2.76
N LEU A 6 -4.43 -16.29 -1.67
CA LEU A 6 -5.44 -16.28 -0.61
C LEU A 6 -6.82 -16.35 -1.27
N ASN A 7 -7.50 -17.46 -1.03
CA ASN A 7 -8.80 -17.82 -1.58
C ASN A 7 -9.77 -16.64 -1.42
N ASN A 8 -9.98 -15.89 -2.52
CA ASN A 8 -10.73 -14.63 -2.58
C ASN A 8 -12.23 -14.88 -2.44
N THR A 9 -12.66 -15.31 -1.26
CA THR A 9 -14.07 -15.26 -0.91
C THR A 9 -14.44 -13.79 -0.62
N PRO A 10 -15.55 -13.26 -1.17
CA PRO A 10 -15.98 -11.88 -0.94
C PRO A 10 -16.01 -11.47 0.53
N ARG A 11 -16.31 -12.44 1.41
CA ARG A 11 -16.31 -12.27 2.88
C ARG A 11 -14.93 -11.95 3.45
N LEU A 12 -13.87 -12.60 2.97
CA LEU A 12 -12.51 -12.35 3.46
C LEU A 12 -12.03 -10.96 3.06
N VAL A 13 -12.31 -10.54 1.83
CA VAL A 13 -11.97 -9.19 1.33
C VAL A 13 -12.65 -8.12 2.18
N GLN A 14 -13.95 -8.29 2.44
CA GLN A 14 -14.72 -7.34 3.24
C GLN A 14 -14.25 -7.32 4.71
N ALA A 15 -13.96 -8.48 5.30
CA ALA A 15 -13.41 -8.58 6.64
C ALA A 15 -12.04 -7.88 6.77
N VAL A 16 -11.15 -8.06 5.79
CA VAL A 16 -9.85 -7.35 5.74
C VAL A 16 -10.07 -5.84 5.66
N TYR A 17 -10.98 -5.38 4.81
CA TYR A 17 -11.32 -3.95 4.70
C TYR A 17 -11.80 -3.36 6.03
N MET A 18 -12.70 -4.05 6.72
CA MET A 18 -13.25 -3.62 8.03
C MET A 18 -12.15 -3.48 9.09
N VAL A 19 -11.18 -4.40 9.13
CA VAL A 19 -10.06 -4.31 10.06
C VAL A 19 -9.07 -3.21 9.64
N SER A 20 -8.62 -3.23 8.39
CA SER A 20 -7.53 -2.36 7.92
C SER A 20 -7.92 -0.89 7.76
N GLN A 21 -9.20 -0.59 7.44
CA GLN A 21 -9.65 0.78 7.16
C GLN A 21 -10.50 1.37 8.29
N HIS A 22 -11.30 0.56 8.98
CA HIS A 22 -12.17 1.04 10.06
C HIS A 22 -11.60 0.77 11.46
N GLY A 23 -10.43 0.12 11.56
CA GLY A 23 -9.75 -0.13 12.84
C GLY A 23 -10.49 -1.10 13.77
N LEU A 24 -11.38 -1.93 13.21
CA LEU A 24 -12.18 -2.85 13.99
C LEU A 24 -11.37 -4.06 14.49
N SER A 25 -11.78 -4.61 15.63
CA SER A 25 -11.16 -5.77 16.25
C SER A 25 -11.14 -6.97 15.30
N ILE A 26 -9.95 -7.57 15.12
CA ILE A 26 -9.79 -8.81 14.36
C ILE A 26 -10.65 -9.93 14.95
N SER A 27 -10.81 -9.98 16.28
CA SER A 27 -11.63 -11.01 16.94
C SER A 27 -13.09 -10.89 16.54
N ASP A 28 -13.63 -9.68 16.61
CA ASP A 28 -15.06 -9.42 16.41
C ASP A 28 -15.44 -9.62 14.94
N ILE A 29 -14.57 -9.18 14.02
CA ILE A 29 -14.76 -9.37 12.58
C ILE A 29 -14.59 -10.85 12.18
N ALA A 30 -13.63 -11.55 12.76
CA ALA A 30 -13.46 -12.99 12.52
C ALA A 30 -14.71 -13.78 12.92
N GLU A 31 -15.31 -13.44 14.06
CA GLU A 31 -16.56 -14.06 14.52
C GLU A 31 -17.74 -13.69 13.61
N THR A 32 -17.91 -12.41 13.29
CA THR A 32 -18.99 -11.90 12.43
C THR A 32 -19.00 -12.55 11.03
N TYR A 33 -17.82 -12.71 10.44
CA TYR A 33 -17.68 -13.27 9.08
C TYR A 33 -17.43 -14.78 9.09
N GLN A 34 -17.40 -15.43 10.26
CA GLN A 34 -17.09 -16.85 10.44
C GLN A 34 -15.76 -17.27 9.79
N ILE A 35 -14.74 -16.43 9.97
CA ILE A 35 -13.38 -16.64 9.47
C ILE A 35 -12.49 -16.95 10.67
N SER A 36 -11.52 -17.86 10.53
CA SER A 36 -10.58 -18.08 11.62
C SER A 36 -9.76 -16.82 11.90
N LYS A 37 -9.61 -16.45 13.18
CA LYS A 37 -8.82 -15.27 13.61
C LYS A 37 -7.42 -15.29 12.98
N GLN A 38 -6.80 -16.47 12.88
CA GLN A 38 -5.49 -16.65 12.27
C GLN A 38 -5.48 -16.37 10.76
N ALA A 39 -6.52 -16.80 10.01
CA ALA A 39 -6.63 -16.51 8.59
C ALA A 39 -6.86 -15.02 8.34
N LEU A 40 -7.75 -14.39 9.10
CA LEU A 40 -8.00 -12.95 9.00
C LEU A 40 -6.75 -12.13 9.34
N TYR A 41 -6.04 -12.49 10.42
CA TYR A 41 -4.79 -11.85 10.79
C TYR A 41 -3.73 -11.92 9.68
N ARG A 42 -3.56 -13.11 9.06
CA ARG A 42 -2.63 -13.28 7.94
C ARG A 42 -3.01 -12.41 6.75
N ALA A 43 -4.30 -12.36 6.41
CA ALA A 43 -4.80 -11.57 5.29
C ALA A 43 -4.64 -10.06 5.54
N VAL A 44 -4.98 -9.57 6.73
CA VAL A 44 -4.79 -8.17 7.14
C VAL A 44 -3.32 -7.79 7.10
N ARG A 45 -2.43 -8.64 7.62
CA ARG A 45 -0.99 -8.38 7.56
C ARG A 45 -0.50 -8.28 6.11
N ALA A 46 -0.89 -9.23 5.26
CA ALA A 46 -0.50 -9.22 3.84
C ALA A 46 -0.98 -7.95 3.12
N HIS A 47 -2.24 -7.55 3.36
CA HIS A 47 -2.82 -6.32 2.83
C HIS A 47 -2.02 -5.08 3.26
N ASN A 48 -1.73 -4.94 4.55
CA ASN A 48 -1.01 -3.79 5.09
C ASN A 48 0.44 -3.71 4.57
N THR A 49 1.12 -4.85 4.45
CA THR A 49 2.47 -4.91 3.85
C THR A 49 2.46 -4.47 2.39
N SER A 50 1.49 -4.96 1.59
CA SER A 50 1.36 -4.57 0.18
C SER A 50 1.11 -3.06 0.04
N HIS A 51 0.23 -2.50 0.87
CA HIS A 51 -0.05 -1.07 0.87
C HIS A 51 1.19 -0.23 1.23
N ALA A 52 1.94 -0.63 2.25
CA ALA A 52 3.19 0.04 2.63
C ALA A 52 4.25 -0.01 1.52
N GLN A 53 4.35 -1.14 0.80
CA GLN A 53 5.26 -1.26 -0.34
C GLN A 53 4.87 -0.34 -1.50
N GLN A 54 3.56 -0.26 -1.81
CA GLN A 54 3.03 0.65 -2.83
C GLN A 54 3.29 2.11 -2.48
N LEU A 55 3.03 2.51 -1.23
CA LEU A 55 3.29 3.86 -0.75
C LEU A 55 4.77 4.24 -0.85
N ASN A 56 5.67 3.34 -0.42
CA ASN A 56 7.11 3.54 -0.57
C ASN A 56 7.55 3.70 -2.02
N LYS A 57 6.97 2.93 -2.94
CA LYS A 57 7.24 3.07 -4.37
C LYS A 57 6.83 4.44 -4.89
N LEU A 58 5.64 4.92 -4.51
CA LEU A 58 5.15 6.25 -4.88
C LEU A 58 6.02 7.36 -4.30
N HIS A 59 6.47 7.23 -3.05
CA HIS A 59 7.38 8.19 -2.42
C HIS A 59 8.70 8.31 -3.20
N LYS A 60 9.32 7.17 -3.55
CA LYS A 60 10.55 7.15 -4.36
C LYS A 60 10.35 7.79 -5.73
N GLN A 61 9.20 7.56 -6.37
CA GLN A 61 8.87 8.19 -7.65
C GLN A 61 8.72 9.70 -7.51
N ARG A 62 8.05 10.18 -6.46
CA ARG A 62 7.91 11.60 -6.15
C ARG A 62 9.26 12.27 -5.94
N GLU A 63 10.15 11.66 -5.15
CA GLU A 63 11.50 12.18 -4.91
C GLU A 63 12.30 12.31 -6.19
N LYS A 64 12.25 11.29 -7.06
CA LYS A 64 12.92 11.32 -8.36
C LYS A 64 12.41 12.46 -9.24
N LEU A 65 11.09 12.67 -9.29
CA LEU A 65 10.50 13.75 -10.08
C LEU A 65 10.92 15.13 -9.55
N LEU A 66 10.97 15.32 -8.23
CA LEU A 66 11.44 16.57 -7.61
C LEU A 66 12.91 16.86 -7.95
N GLN A 67 13.77 15.83 -7.93
CA GLN A 67 15.16 15.97 -8.34
C GLN A 67 15.29 16.34 -9.82
N GLN A 68 14.47 15.74 -10.68
CA GLN A 68 14.46 16.06 -12.12
C GLN A 68 13.99 17.50 -12.37
N LEU A 69 12.96 17.97 -11.66
CA LEU A 69 12.49 19.35 -11.74
C LEU A 69 13.60 20.34 -11.33
N ALA A 70 14.24 20.12 -10.18
CA ALA A 70 15.32 20.97 -9.70
C ALA A 70 16.50 21.05 -10.70
N CYS A 71 16.83 19.93 -11.35
CA CYS A 71 17.86 19.90 -12.38
C CYS A 71 17.46 20.72 -13.63
N LEU A 72 16.21 20.58 -14.08
CA LEU A 72 15.70 21.36 -15.21
C LEU A 72 15.68 22.86 -14.90
N GLU A 73 15.25 23.25 -13.70
CA GLU A 73 15.26 24.65 -13.25
C GLU A 73 16.67 25.24 -13.27
N ALA A 74 17.67 24.51 -12.73
CA ALA A 74 19.06 24.92 -12.76
C ALA A 74 19.60 25.09 -14.19
N ASN A 75 19.28 24.15 -15.09
CA ASN A 75 19.69 24.23 -16.49
C ASN A 75 19.06 25.44 -17.20
N ILE A 76 17.78 25.71 -16.96
CA ILE A 76 17.10 26.90 -17.50
C ILE A 76 17.78 28.18 -17.00
N GLU A 77 18.15 28.24 -15.72
CA GLU A 77 18.85 29.40 -15.17
C GLU A 77 20.23 29.61 -15.79
N GLN A 78 20.99 28.54 -16.01
CA GLN A 78 22.29 28.61 -16.70
C GLN A 78 22.15 29.11 -18.14
N LEU A 79 21.15 28.62 -18.87
CA LEU A 79 20.87 29.08 -20.24
C LEU A 79 20.49 30.57 -20.27
N LYS A 80 19.70 31.04 -19.31
CA LYS A 80 19.34 32.47 -19.19
C LYS A 80 20.53 33.38 -18.89
N LYS A 81 21.57 32.86 -18.23
CA LYS A 81 22.80 33.61 -17.91
C LYS A 81 23.82 33.61 -19.07
N GLY A 82 23.67 32.70 -20.03
CA GLY A 82 24.53 32.56 -21.20
C GLY A 82 24.04 33.30 -22.46
N CYS A 83 22.89 33.96 -22.40
CA CYS A 83 22.39 34.93 -23.39
C CYS A 83 22.57 36.36 -22.85
#